data_AF-R2NZ45-F1
#
_entry.id   AF-R2NZ45-F1
#
_cell.length_a   1.000
_cell.length_b   1.000
_cell.length_c   1.000
_cell.angle_alpha   90.00
_cell.angle_beta   90.00
_cell.angle_gamma   90.00
#
_symmetry.space_group_name_H-M   'P 1'
#
loop_
_entity.id
_entity.type
_entity.pdbx_description
1 polymer ?
#
loop_
_entity_poly.entity_id
_entity_poly.type
_entity_poly.pdbx_seq_one_letter_code
_entity_poly.pdbx_strand_id
1 'polypeptide(L)'
;MIWRFITMKKCQRHLQLIELLKKERYTVAELAKQTKVSRRTILRYLDELQRKKYVTKDNYWRIDWRYETSYLELCRKILFEDPHFQLFRRYLWDLGPEKINYTKLRQLNRQLICLNLSANRRTGSLRGEPTIIFLLQLRYLRDFYYFDEQELYQQLDEYYAERAAFPVTENLFPDQEMVTAFTNEFGLQTEFVEFFYSDYIRYHFRARSDLYHSHQKHQTIIYQEIQQVISIIEETRSWEIHLMKKIATVQLFELFFGIHQGLPVTFFNLKWKQDAIPPHFYFLGKELKRRLPVLSNCRVDDLAVALKNILHVSYKTALSLNPNLKTSLVIQEGYQAYFSSHEGI
;
A
#
# COMPACT_ATOMS: atom_id res chain seq x y z
N MET A 1 -1.04 -3.95 -6.03
CA MET A 1 -2.51 -3.93 -5.86
C MET A 1 -2.82 -4.36 -4.43
N ILE A 2 -3.57 -3.54 -3.70
CA ILE A 2 -3.70 -3.66 -2.24
C ILE A 2 -4.67 -4.77 -1.81
N TRP A 3 -5.60 -5.18 -2.67
CA TRP A 3 -6.79 -6.00 -2.34
C TRP A 3 -6.53 -7.42 -1.82
N ARG A 4 -5.28 -7.89 -1.77
CA ARG A 4 -4.96 -9.24 -1.26
C ARG A 4 -5.41 -9.44 0.19
N PHE A 5 -5.41 -8.37 1.01
CA PHE A 5 -5.76 -8.46 2.44
C PHE A 5 -7.22 -8.91 2.68
N ILE A 6 -8.12 -8.62 1.74
CA ILE A 6 -9.58 -8.85 1.88
C ILE A 6 -10.09 -10.06 1.09
N THR A 7 -9.17 -10.91 0.63
CA THR A 7 -9.49 -12.12 -0.15
C THR A 7 -9.31 -13.38 0.67
N MET A 8 -9.88 -14.50 0.21
CA MET A 8 -9.62 -15.79 0.85
C MET A 8 -8.21 -16.29 0.56
N LYS A 9 -7.68 -17.16 1.43
CA LYS A 9 -6.34 -17.76 1.30
C LYS A 9 -6.06 -18.32 -0.10
N LYS A 10 -7.05 -18.94 -0.74
CA LYS A 10 -6.91 -19.48 -2.11
C LYS A 10 -6.61 -18.39 -3.13
N CYS A 11 -7.41 -17.31 -3.16
CA CYS A 11 -7.18 -16.16 -4.03
C CYS A 11 -5.84 -15.49 -3.72
N GLN A 12 -5.48 -15.31 -2.44
CA GLN A 12 -4.17 -14.78 -2.03
C GLN A 12 -3.00 -15.59 -2.61
N ARG A 13 -3.13 -16.93 -2.67
CA ARG A 13 -2.14 -17.84 -3.25
C ARG A 13 -2.11 -17.76 -4.77
N HIS A 14 -3.25 -17.69 -5.44
CA HIS A 14 -3.30 -17.47 -6.88
C HIS A 14 -2.60 -16.16 -7.26
N LEU A 15 -2.93 -15.06 -6.58
CA LEU A 15 -2.28 -13.76 -6.78
C LEU A 15 -0.77 -13.81 -6.47
N GLN A 16 -0.35 -14.61 -5.47
CA GLN A 16 1.08 -14.82 -5.18
C GLN A 16 1.80 -15.52 -6.34
N LEU A 17 1.20 -16.56 -6.90
CA LEU A 17 1.78 -17.31 -8.01
C LEU A 17 1.86 -16.45 -9.27
N ILE A 18 0.80 -15.71 -9.59
CA ILE A 18 0.79 -14.79 -10.73
C ILE A 18 1.85 -13.69 -10.56
N GLU A 19 2.03 -13.16 -9.35
CA GLU A 19 3.08 -12.18 -9.07
C GLU A 19 4.49 -12.72 -9.27
N LEU A 20 4.74 -14.01 -8.94
CA LEU A 20 6.01 -14.67 -9.22
C LEU A 20 6.18 -14.88 -10.72
N LEU A 21 5.20 -15.52 -11.37
CA LEU A 21 5.22 -15.83 -12.81
C LEU A 21 5.26 -14.60 -13.73
N LYS A 22 4.92 -13.41 -13.21
CA LYS A 22 5.13 -12.14 -13.92
C LYS A 22 6.62 -11.84 -14.14
N LYS A 23 7.46 -12.21 -13.18
CA LYS A 23 8.89 -11.88 -13.18
C LYS A 23 9.68 -12.84 -14.07
N GLU A 24 9.46 -14.13 -13.87
CA GLU A 24 10.25 -15.20 -14.48
C GLU A 24 9.40 -16.46 -14.66
N ARG A 25 9.99 -17.47 -15.30
CA ARG A 25 9.39 -18.80 -15.46
C ARG A 25 9.91 -19.71 -14.35
N TYR A 26 9.05 -20.55 -13.78
CA TYR A 26 9.42 -21.38 -12.64
C TYR A 26 8.98 -22.84 -12.79
N THR A 27 9.73 -23.73 -12.17
CA THR A 27 9.32 -25.09 -11.85
C THR A 27 8.41 -25.10 -10.61
N VAL A 28 7.71 -26.20 -10.41
CA VAL A 28 6.89 -26.42 -9.19
C VAL A 28 7.75 -26.39 -7.92
N ALA A 29 8.97 -26.91 -7.99
CA ALA A 29 9.88 -26.97 -6.85
C ALA A 29 10.32 -25.57 -6.41
N GLU A 30 10.63 -24.69 -7.36
CA GLU A 30 11.00 -23.30 -7.08
C GLU A 30 9.82 -22.51 -6.52
N LEU A 31 8.63 -22.64 -7.12
CA LEU A 31 7.41 -22.01 -6.61
C LEU A 31 7.09 -22.47 -5.18
N ALA A 32 7.24 -23.77 -4.89
CA ALA A 32 7.06 -24.32 -3.54
C ALA A 32 8.04 -23.71 -2.54
N LYS A 33 9.32 -23.58 -2.91
CA LYS A 33 10.37 -22.95 -2.08
C LYS A 33 10.04 -21.47 -1.81
N GLN A 34 9.70 -20.70 -2.85
CA GLN A 34 9.43 -19.27 -2.74
C GLN A 34 8.13 -18.96 -1.97
N THR A 35 7.08 -19.78 -2.14
CA THR A 35 5.80 -19.57 -1.47
C THR A 35 5.70 -20.21 -0.07
N LYS A 36 6.68 -21.06 0.29
CA LYS A 36 6.72 -21.90 1.50
C LYS A 36 5.48 -22.81 1.62
N VAL A 37 5.15 -23.48 0.53
CA VAL A 37 3.99 -24.39 0.43
C VAL A 37 4.42 -25.70 -0.22
N SER A 38 3.75 -26.82 0.11
CA SER A 38 4.06 -28.12 -0.50
C SER A 38 3.88 -28.12 -2.02
N ARG A 39 4.74 -28.87 -2.72
CA ARG A 39 4.68 -29.05 -4.19
C ARG A 39 3.30 -29.50 -4.67
N ARG A 40 2.64 -30.41 -3.92
CA ARG A 40 1.28 -30.90 -4.22
C ARG A 40 0.25 -29.76 -4.25
N THR A 41 0.33 -28.84 -3.29
CA THR A 41 -0.60 -27.71 -3.21
C THR A 41 -0.33 -26.70 -4.32
N ILE A 42 0.94 -26.48 -4.67
CA ILE A 42 1.32 -25.62 -5.80
C ILE A 42 0.80 -26.16 -7.12
N LEU A 43 0.98 -27.46 -7.38
CA LEU A 43 0.40 -28.13 -8.54
C LEU A 43 -1.11 -27.94 -8.62
N ARG A 44 -1.83 -28.20 -7.52
CA ARG A 44 -3.28 -28.00 -7.48
C ARG A 44 -3.69 -26.57 -7.88
N TYR A 45 -2.99 -25.55 -7.38
CA TYR A 45 -3.29 -24.16 -7.75
C TYR A 45 -2.92 -23.85 -9.20
N LEU A 46 -1.81 -24.37 -9.71
CA LEU A 46 -1.39 -24.18 -11.09
C LEU A 46 -2.34 -24.87 -12.07
N ASP A 47 -2.79 -26.09 -11.77
CA ASP A 47 -3.78 -26.82 -12.57
C ASP A 47 -5.11 -26.04 -12.66
N GLU A 48 -5.55 -25.44 -11.55
CA GLU A 48 -6.73 -24.57 -11.55
C GLU A 48 -6.54 -23.30 -12.39
N LEU A 49 -5.39 -22.64 -12.29
CA LEU A 49 -5.05 -21.46 -13.09
C LEU A 49 -4.93 -21.83 -14.58
N GLN A 50 -4.42 -23.02 -14.89
CA GLN A 50 -4.28 -23.53 -16.26
C GLN A 50 -5.64 -23.83 -16.89
N ARG A 51 -6.57 -24.42 -16.14
CA ARG A 51 -7.96 -24.64 -16.61
C ARG A 51 -8.65 -23.33 -16.99
N LYS A 52 -8.27 -22.22 -16.35
CA LYS A 52 -8.76 -20.86 -16.65
C LYS A 52 -7.98 -20.17 -17.77
N LYS A 53 -6.97 -20.84 -18.34
CA LYS A 53 -6.05 -20.30 -19.34
C LYS A 53 -5.22 -19.10 -18.84
N TYR A 54 -5.06 -18.95 -17.53
CA TYR A 54 -4.25 -17.88 -16.94
C TYR A 54 -2.75 -18.20 -16.97
N VAL A 55 -2.42 -19.49 -16.89
CA VAL A 55 -1.04 -19.98 -16.94
C VAL A 55 -0.96 -21.15 -17.90
N THR A 56 0.24 -21.37 -18.45
CA THR A 56 0.55 -22.53 -19.27
C THR A 56 1.81 -23.21 -18.77
N LYS A 57 1.92 -24.50 -19.07
CA LYS A 57 3.06 -25.34 -18.74
C LYS A 57 3.65 -25.90 -20.03
N ASP A 58 4.86 -25.46 -20.34
CA ASP A 58 5.75 -26.13 -21.29
C ASP A 58 6.80 -26.89 -20.46
N ASN A 59 8.07 -26.49 -20.52
CA ASN A 59 9.11 -26.95 -19.60
C ASN A 59 9.02 -26.29 -18.22
N TYR A 60 8.48 -25.07 -18.18
CA TYR A 60 8.30 -24.26 -16.98
C TYR A 60 6.87 -23.69 -16.97
N TRP A 61 6.39 -23.33 -15.79
CA TRP A 61 5.15 -22.58 -15.64
C TRP A 61 5.39 -21.11 -15.98
N ARG A 62 4.45 -20.51 -16.70
CA ARG A 62 4.42 -19.09 -17.08
C ARG A 62 2.99 -18.58 -17.23
N ILE A 63 2.81 -17.26 -17.18
CA ILE A 63 1.53 -16.62 -17.55
C ILE A 63 1.28 -16.86 -19.05
N ASP A 64 0.03 -17.17 -19.40
CA ASP A 64 -0.38 -17.28 -20.80
C ASP A 64 -0.85 -15.92 -21.33
N TRP A 65 0.08 -15.18 -21.92
CA TRP A 65 -0.18 -13.85 -22.49
C TRP A 65 -1.00 -13.87 -23.79
N ARG A 66 -1.37 -15.05 -24.33
CA ARG A 66 -2.23 -15.12 -25.52
C ARG A 66 -3.67 -14.72 -25.21
N TYR A 67 -4.12 -14.97 -23.98
CA TYR A 67 -5.49 -14.72 -23.52
C TYR A 67 -5.59 -13.61 -22.48
N GLU A 68 -4.45 -13.15 -21.95
CA GLU A 68 -4.37 -12.13 -20.92
C GLU A 68 -3.81 -10.83 -21.48
N THR A 69 -4.62 -9.78 -21.47
CA THR A 69 -4.31 -8.45 -22.01
C THR A 69 -3.26 -7.71 -21.20
N SER A 70 -3.26 -7.88 -19.87
CA SER A 70 -2.23 -7.34 -18.99
C SER A 70 -2.16 -8.08 -17.65
N TYR A 71 -1.04 -7.92 -16.94
CA TYR A 71 -0.90 -8.42 -15.57
C TYR A 71 -2.00 -7.89 -14.64
N LEU A 72 -2.38 -6.61 -14.79
CA LEU A 72 -3.40 -5.98 -13.96
C LEU A 72 -4.78 -6.58 -14.24
N GLU A 73 -5.11 -6.80 -15.51
CA GLU A 73 -6.36 -7.46 -15.91
C GLU A 73 -6.48 -8.88 -15.36
N LEU A 74 -5.42 -9.67 -15.48
CA LEU A 74 -5.40 -11.02 -14.90
C LEU A 74 -5.62 -10.98 -13.38
N CYS A 75 -4.96 -10.05 -12.69
CA CYS A 75 -5.15 -9.82 -11.28
C CYS A 75 -6.60 -9.41 -10.92
N ARG A 76 -7.23 -8.53 -11.71
CA ARG A 76 -8.63 -8.11 -11.55
C ARG A 76 -9.58 -9.31 -11.71
N LYS A 77 -9.39 -10.14 -12.74
CA LYS A 77 -10.18 -11.38 -12.95
C LYS A 77 -10.11 -12.30 -11.74
N ILE A 78 -8.91 -12.59 -11.23
CA ILE A 78 -8.72 -13.45 -10.05
C ILE A 78 -9.39 -12.88 -8.80
N LEU A 79 -9.37 -11.55 -8.62
CA LEU A 79 -10.06 -10.90 -7.50
C LEU A 79 -11.58 -10.99 -7.64
N PHE A 80 -12.12 -10.75 -8.84
CA PHE A 80 -13.56 -10.80 -9.06
C PHE A 80 -14.15 -12.21 -8.92
N GLU A 81 -13.36 -13.25 -9.06
CA GLU A 81 -13.78 -14.62 -8.75
C GLU A 81 -13.83 -14.91 -7.23
N ASP A 82 -13.21 -14.09 -6.38
CA ASP A 82 -13.18 -14.32 -4.94
C ASP A 82 -14.49 -13.82 -4.29
N PRO A 83 -15.33 -14.71 -3.71
CA PRO A 83 -16.60 -14.32 -3.10
C PRO A 83 -16.43 -13.39 -1.89
N HIS A 84 -15.27 -13.37 -1.25
CA HIS A 84 -15.01 -12.51 -0.10
C HIS A 84 -14.69 -11.08 -0.54
N PHE A 85 -13.88 -10.94 -1.60
CA PHE A 85 -13.65 -9.67 -2.27
C PHE A 85 -14.96 -9.09 -2.84
N GLN A 86 -15.79 -9.92 -3.47
CA GLN A 86 -17.11 -9.51 -3.96
C GLN A 86 -18.01 -8.99 -2.83
N LEU A 87 -18.02 -9.69 -1.70
CA LEU A 87 -18.75 -9.25 -0.51
C LEU A 87 -18.23 -7.90 -0.02
N PHE A 88 -16.92 -7.77 0.16
CA PHE A 88 -16.27 -6.51 0.56
C PHE A 88 -16.63 -5.35 -0.37
N ARG A 89 -16.54 -5.56 -1.69
CA ARG A 89 -16.88 -4.54 -2.70
C ARG A 89 -18.28 -3.99 -2.50
N ARG A 90 -19.27 -4.84 -2.19
CA ARG A 90 -20.64 -4.38 -1.95
C ARG A 90 -20.73 -3.47 -0.73
N TYR A 91 -20.07 -3.84 0.36
CA TYR A 91 -20.01 -3.02 1.57
C TYR A 91 -19.24 -1.72 1.36
N LEU A 92 -18.21 -1.71 0.51
CA LEU A 92 -17.44 -0.53 0.15
C LEU A 92 -18.29 0.52 -0.57
N TRP A 93 -19.31 0.09 -1.32
CA TRP A 93 -20.19 0.94 -2.13
C TRP A 93 -21.61 1.06 -1.56
N ASP A 94 -21.81 0.68 -0.30
CA ASP A 94 -23.11 0.74 0.39
C ASP A 94 -24.27 0.07 -0.36
N LEU A 95 -23.98 -0.97 -1.15
CA LEU A 95 -24.95 -1.64 -2.04
C LEU A 95 -25.89 -2.61 -1.31
N GLY A 96 -26.22 -2.26 -0.06
CA GLY A 96 -27.25 -2.87 0.77
C GLY A 96 -26.95 -4.31 1.24
N PRO A 97 -27.63 -4.76 2.30
CA PRO A 97 -27.49 -6.12 2.79
C PRO A 97 -28.20 -7.11 1.86
N GLU A 98 -27.43 -8.00 1.24
CA GLU A 98 -27.97 -9.31 0.88
C GLU A 98 -28.34 -10.07 2.17
N LYS A 99 -29.15 -11.13 2.05
CA LYS A 99 -29.32 -12.15 3.11
C LYS A 99 -27.97 -12.86 3.35
N ILE A 100 -27.02 -12.17 3.96
CA ILE A 100 -25.63 -12.60 4.12
C ILE A 100 -25.54 -13.44 5.39
N ASN A 101 -24.96 -14.63 5.23
CA ASN A 101 -24.65 -15.53 6.33
C ASN A 101 -23.71 -14.83 7.34
N TYR A 102 -24.10 -14.83 8.62
CA TYR A 102 -23.32 -14.25 9.72
C TYR A 102 -21.86 -14.69 9.75
N THR A 103 -21.58 -15.95 9.42
CA THR A 103 -20.22 -16.50 9.37
C THR A 103 -19.35 -15.81 8.32
N LYS A 104 -19.92 -15.51 7.13
CA LYS A 104 -19.21 -14.79 6.06
C LYS A 104 -18.89 -13.35 6.50
N LEU A 105 -19.84 -12.68 7.14
CA LEU A 105 -19.63 -11.32 7.67
C LEU A 105 -18.59 -11.28 8.79
N ARG A 106 -18.63 -12.25 9.72
CA ARG A 106 -17.65 -12.36 10.80
C ARG A 106 -16.23 -12.54 10.25
N GLN A 107 -16.08 -13.33 9.18
CA GLN A 107 -14.79 -13.49 8.51
C GLN A 107 -14.33 -12.19 7.85
N LEU A 108 -15.23 -11.44 7.21
CA LEU A 108 -14.92 -10.14 6.61
C LEU A 108 -14.44 -9.14 7.67
N ASN A 109 -15.16 -9.04 8.78
CA ASN A 109 -14.79 -8.15 9.89
C ASN A 109 -13.43 -8.50 10.49
N ARG A 110 -13.05 -9.79 10.55
CA ARG A 110 -11.70 -10.18 11.00
C ARG A 110 -10.59 -9.62 10.12
N GLN A 111 -10.82 -9.50 8.81
CA GLN A 111 -9.84 -8.91 7.89
C GLN A 111 -9.87 -7.38 7.93
N LEU A 112 -11.05 -6.77 8.09
CA LEU A 112 -11.21 -5.32 8.15
C LEU A 112 -10.65 -4.66 9.42
N ILE A 113 -10.55 -5.41 10.52
CA ILE A 113 -9.99 -4.91 11.79
C ILE A 113 -8.57 -4.34 11.62
N CYS A 114 -7.77 -4.85 10.69
CA CYS A 114 -6.42 -4.31 10.48
C CYS A 114 -6.40 -2.88 9.93
N LEU A 115 -7.54 -2.42 9.38
CA LEU A 115 -7.75 -1.04 8.95
C LEU A 115 -8.68 -0.27 9.89
N ASN A 116 -8.98 -0.80 11.09
CA ASN A 116 -9.98 -0.25 12.01
C ASN A 116 -11.37 -0.10 11.37
N LEU A 117 -11.70 -0.99 10.42
CA LEU A 117 -12.99 -1.03 9.75
C LEU A 117 -13.84 -2.22 10.19
N SER A 118 -15.14 -2.11 9.99
CA SER A 118 -16.11 -3.21 10.13
C SER A 118 -17.25 -3.07 9.13
N ALA A 119 -17.79 -4.18 8.65
CA ALA A 119 -18.98 -4.21 7.82
C ALA A 119 -20.23 -4.26 8.70
N ASN A 120 -21.13 -3.30 8.50
CA ASN A 120 -22.40 -3.17 9.21
C ASN A 120 -23.52 -3.92 8.47
N ARG A 121 -23.96 -5.02 9.06
CA ARG A 121 -25.03 -5.86 8.48
C ARG A 121 -26.34 -5.10 8.22
N ARG A 122 -26.70 -4.13 9.05
CA ARG A 122 -28.02 -3.46 8.98
C ARG A 122 -28.07 -2.47 7.82
N THR A 123 -27.03 -1.67 7.70
CA THR A 123 -26.93 -0.63 6.67
C THR A 123 -26.39 -1.16 5.35
N GLY A 124 -25.67 -2.29 5.36
CA GLY A 124 -24.96 -2.76 4.17
C GLY A 124 -23.71 -1.94 3.83
N SER A 125 -23.22 -1.14 4.78
CA SER A 125 -22.08 -0.22 4.62
C SER A 125 -20.87 -0.62 5.46
N LEU A 126 -19.71 -0.09 5.12
CA LEU A 126 -18.56 -0.08 6.02
C LEU A 126 -18.76 0.95 7.14
N ARG A 127 -18.19 0.65 8.31
CA ARG A 127 -18.14 1.51 9.50
C ARG A 127 -16.70 1.61 9.96
N GLY A 128 -16.25 2.83 10.23
CA GLY A 128 -14.93 3.18 10.72
C GLY A 128 -14.60 4.62 10.32
N GLU A 129 -13.31 4.93 10.25
CA GLU A 129 -12.83 6.24 9.81
C GLU A 129 -13.26 6.52 8.36
N PRO A 130 -14.06 7.58 8.08
CA PRO A 130 -14.56 7.89 6.74
C PRO A 130 -13.44 8.08 5.72
N THR A 131 -12.33 8.68 6.14
CA THR A 131 -11.12 8.88 5.32
C THR A 131 -10.60 7.57 4.73
N ILE A 132 -10.59 6.49 5.52
CA ILE A 132 -10.13 5.18 5.05
C ILE A 132 -11.08 4.63 3.99
N ILE A 133 -12.39 4.74 4.21
CA ILE A 133 -13.41 4.23 3.28
C ILE A 133 -13.33 4.99 1.94
N PHE A 134 -13.24 6.31 1.99
CA PHE A 134 -13.11 7.18 0.83
C PHE A 134 -11.85 6.82 0.00
N LEU A 135 -10.70 6.69 0.66
CA LEU A 135 -9.45 6.33 -0.03
C LEU A 135 -9.47 4.90 -0.58
N LEU A 136 -10.18 3.96 0.08
CA LEU A 136 -10.39 2.62 -0.48
C LEU A 136 -11.29 2.69 -1.73
N GLN A 137 -12.30 3.54 -1.78
CA GLN A 137 -13.13 3.72 -2.98
C GLN A 137 -12.32 4.33 -4.12
N LEU A 138 -11.54 5.40 -3.87
CA LEU A 138 -10.60 5.95 -4.87
C LEU A 138 -9.64 4.89 -5.38
N ARG A 139 -9.04 4.13 -4.46
CA ARG A 139 -8.12 3.06 -4.84
C ARG A 139 -8.82 1.98 -5.65
N TYR A 140 -10.08 1.67 -5.35
CA TYR A 140 -10.87 0.69 -6.10
C TYR A 140 -11.12 1.20 -7.51
N LEU A 141 -11.56 2.45 -7.67
CA LEU A 141 -11.79 3.05 -8.97
C LEU A 141 -10.50 3.02 -9.82
N ARG A 142 -9.37 3.45 -9.25
CA ARG A 142 -8.05 3.42 -9.89
C ARG A 142 -7.57 2.01 -10.25
N ASP A 143 -7.80 1.03 -9.38
CA ASP A 143 -7.33 -0.34 -9.58
C ASP A 143 -8.24 -1.16 -10.50
N PHE A 144 -9.48 -0.76 -10.77
CA PHE A 144 -10.46 -1.57 -11.52
C PHE A 144 -11.06 -0.92 -12.77
N TYR A 145 -10.95 0.39 -12.91
CA TYR A 145 -11.40 1.11 -14.11
C TYR A 145 -10.20 1.71 -14.83
N TYR A 146 -10.45 2.19 -16.04
CA TYR A 146 -9.47 2.84 -16.90
C TYR A 146 -9.75 4.34 -16.98
N PHE A 147 -9.93 4.95 -15.81
CA PHE A 147 -10.12 6.40 -15.69
C PHE A 147 -8.77 7.11 -15.70
N ASP A 148 -8.72 8.29 -16.31
CA ASP A 148 -7.67 9.25 -15.99
C ASP A 148 -7.89 9.86 -14.59
N GLU A 149 -7.01 10.77 -14.16
CA GLU A 149 -7.11 11.33 -12.80
C GLU A 149 -8.32 12.24 -12.62
N GLN A 150 -8.70 12.98 -13.65
CA GLN A 150 -9.86 13.87 -13.60
C GLN A 150 -11.15 13.05 -13.53
N GLU A 151 -11.31 12.09 -14.44
CA GLU A 151 -12.44 11.16 -14.47
C GLU A 151 -12.57 10.41 -13.14
N LEU A 152 -11.45 9.93 -12.59
CA LEU A 152 -11.42 9.23 -11.30
C LEU A 152 -12.03 10.08 -10.17
N TYR A 153 -11.61 11.34 -10.06
CA TYR A 153 -12.06 12.22 -9.00
C TYR A 153 -13.51 12.67 -9.22
N GLN A 154 -13.88 13.02 -10.45
CA GLN A 154 -15.27 13.38 -10.79
C GLN A 154 -16.26 12.25 -10.50
N GLN A 155 -15.93 11.00 -10.86
CA GLN A 155 -16.80 9.85 -10.58
C GLN A 155 -17.07 9.65 -9.09
N LEU A 156 -16.08 9.91 -8.23
CA LEU A 156 -16.29 9.79 -6.80
C LEU A 156 -16.98 11.03 -6.22
N ASP A 157 -16.70 12.22 -6.74
CA ASP A 157 -17.36 13.48 -6.36
C ASP A 157 -18.87 13.38 -6.63
N GLU A 158 -19.26 12.88 -7.82
CA GLU A 158 -20.66 12.59 -8.18
C GLU A 158 -21.31 11.58 -7.23
N TYR A 159 -20.60 10.50 -6.84
CA TYR A 159 -21.10 9.51 -5.88
C TYR A 159 -21.38 10.11 -4.49
N TYR A 160 -20.67 11.18 -4.13
CA TYR A 160 -20.80 11.87 -2.86
C TYR A 160 -21.66 13.15 -2.92
N ALA A 161 -22.14 13.58 -4.09
CA ALA A 161 -22.87 14.84 -4.27
C ALA A 161 -24.11 15.02 -3.35
N GLU A 162 -24.80 13.93 -3.02
CA GLU A 162 -25.99 13.95 -2.15
C GLU A 162 -25.69 13.47 -0.70
N ARG A 163 -24.41 13.24 -0.38
CA ARG A 163 -23.99 12.70 0.91
C ARG A 163 -23.41 13.80 1.77
N ALA A 164 -23.72 13.77 3.06
CA ALA A 164 -23.11 14.72 4.00
C ALA A 164 -21.58 14.55 4.01
N ALA A 165 -20.87 15.67 3.86
CA ALA A 165 -19.44 15.74 4.10
C ALA A 165 -19.12 15.21 5.52
N PHE A 166 -18.03 14.45 5.62
CA PHE A 166 -17.53 14.04 6.93
C PHE A 166 -16.57 15.12 7.44
N PRO A 167 -16.67 15.51 8.72
CA PRO A 167 -15.87 16.61 9.26
C PRO A 167 -14.37 16.30 9.14
N VAL A 168 -13.61 17.22 8.54
CA VAL A 168 -12.14 17.17 8.54
C VAL A 168 -11.67 17.69 9.90
N THR A 169 -11.11 16.80 10.71
CA THR A 169 -10.80 17.09 12.12
C THR A 169 -9.53 17.91 12.33
N GLU A 170 -8.66 18.08 11.33
CA GLU A 170 -7.35 18.71 11.50
C GLU A 170 -6.96 19.60 10.31
N ASN A 171 -6.43 20.80 10.59
CA ASN A 171 -5.90 21.69 9.56
C ASN A 171 -4.54 21.17 9.05
N LEU A 172 -4.60 20.17 8.16
CA LEU A 172 -3.44 19.47 7.61
C LEU A 172 -2.69 20.28 6.55
N PHE A 173 -3.33 21.30 5.99
CA PHE A 173 -2.78 22.11 4.92
C PHE A 173 -2.40 23.48 5.47
N PRO A 174 -1.10 23.75 5.70
CA PRO A 174 -0.66 25.04 6.24
C PRO A 174 -0.88 26.19 5.25
N ASP A 175 -1.03 25.87 3.96
CA ASP A 175 -1.31 26.80 2.87
C ASP A 175 -2.34 26.17 1.93
N GLN A 176 -3.43 26.90 1.67
CA GLN A 176 -4.53 26.45 0.82
C GLN A 176 -4.29 26.72 -0.67
N GLU A 177 -3.21 27.42 -1.05
CA GLU A 177 -2.88 27.70 -2.46
C GLU A 177 -2.74 26.40 -3.28
N MET A 178 -2.05 25.39 -2.73
CA MET A 178 -1.85 24.11 -3.42
C MET A 178 -3.15 23.34 -3.63
N VAL A 179 -4.01 23.34 -2.60
CA VAL A 179 -5.32 22.69 -2.65
C VAL A 179 -6.22 23.40 -3.64
N THR A 180 -6.21 24.75 -3.64
CA THR A 180 -6.99 25.57 -4.57
C THR A 180 -6.54 25.37 -6.02
N ALA A 181 -5.23 25.34 -6.28
CA ALA A 181 -4.69 25.06 -7.60
C ALA A 181 -5.12 23.67 -8.09
N PHE A 182 -5.05 22.67 -7.23
CA PHE A 182 -5.53 21.31 -7.51
C PHE A 182 -7.04 21.28 -7.79
N THR A 183 -7.88 21.96 -6.99
CA THR A 183 -9.33 22.07 -7.24
C THR A 183 -9.61 22.62 -8.64
N ASN A 184 -8.91 23.69 -9.01
CA ASN A 184 -9.09 24.36 -10.30
C ASN A 184 -8.61 23.50 -11.48
N GLU A 185 -7.52 22.75 -11.29
CA GLU A 185 -6.97 21.85 -12.31
C GLU A 185 -7.96 20.72 -12.65
N PHE A 186 -8.60 20.12 -11.64
CA PHE A 186 -9.47 18.96 -11.81
C PHE A 186 -10.97 19.28 -11.84
N GLY A 187 -11.37 20.53 -11.58
CA GLY A 187 -12.77 20.99 -11.62
C GLY A 187 -13.64 20.32 -10.56
N LEU A 188 -13.14 20.18 -9.33
CA LEU A 188 -13.79 19.42 -8.25
C LEU A 188 -14.71 20.30 -7.39
N GLN A 189 -15.78 19.71 -6.84
CA GLN A 189 -16.59 20.38 -5.81
C GLN A 189 -15.83 20.42 -4.47
N THR A 190 -16.00 21.50 -3.72
CA THR A 190 -15.07 21.87 -2.63
C THR A 190 -15.09 20.95 -1.40
N GLU A 191 -16.09 20.07 -1.23
CA GLU A 191 -16.30 19.36 0.04
C GLU A 191 -15.32 18.21 0.32
N PHE A 192 -14.74 17.60 -0.73
CA PHE A 192 -13.82 16.45 -0.58
C PHE A 192 -12.43 16.67 -1.19
N VAL A 193 -12.13 17.89 -1.64
CA VAL A 193 -10.87 18.24 -2.34
C VAL A 193 -9.63 17.80 -1.57
N GLU A 194 -9.61 18.03 -0.25
CA GLU A 194 -8.47 17.67 0.59
C GLU A 194 -8.19 16.15 0.60
N PHE A 195 -9.22 15.31 0.47
CA PHE A 195 -9.07 13.86 0.34
C PHE A 195 -8.58 13.45 -1.04
N PHE A 196 -9.06 14.11 -2.10
CA PHE A 196 -8.58 13.90 -3.46
C PHE A 196 -7.10 14.30 -3.59
N TYR A 197 -6.72 15.46 -3.03
CA TYR A 197 -5.34 15.92 -3.02
C TYR A 197 -4.44 15.00 -2.18
N SER A 198 -4.95 14.48 -1.05
CA SER A 198 -4.26 13.44 -0.27
C SER A 198 -4.01 12.16 -1.09
N ASP A 199 -4.94 11.73 -1.94
CA ASP A 199 -4.70 10.63 -2.87
C ASP A 199 -3.66 11.00 -3.94
N TYR A 200 -3.77 12.19 -4.52
CA TYR A 200 -2.89 12.70 -5.56
C TYR A 200 -1.41 12.69 -5.13
N ILE A 201 -1.09 13.21 -3.94
CA ILE A 201 0.30 13.25 -3.43
C ILE A 201 0.89 11.83 -3.22
N ARG A 202 0.08 10.76 -3.12
CA ARG A 202 0.57 9.38 -3.02
C ARG A 202 1.13 8.83 -4.33
N TYR A 203 0.75 9.42 -5.46
CA TYR A 203 1.22 9.02 -6.80
C TYR A 203 2.18 10.06 -7.41
N HIS A 204 2.10 11.32 -6.97
CA HIS A 204 2.88 12.42 -7.53
C HIS A 204 3.96 12.90 -6.56
N PHE A 205 5.20 12.44 -6.78
CA PHE A 205 6.33 12.78 -5.90
C PHE A 205 6.58 14.29 -5.83
N ARG A 206 6.41 15.03 -6.94
CA ARG A 206 6.60 16.47 -6.97
C ARG A 206 5.61 17.19 -6.05
N ALA A 207 4.31 16.94 -6.23
CA ALA A 207 3.26 17.52 -5.38
C ALA A 207 3.47 17.19 -3.89
N ARG A 208 3.86 15.95 -3.58
CA ARG A 208 4.21 15.55 -2.21
C ARG A 208 5.42 16.30 -1.66
N SER A 209 6.46 16.44 -2.46
CA SER A 209 7.66 17.20 -2.12
C SER A 209 7.29 18.65 -1.85
N ASP A 210 6.50 19.28 -2.72
CA ASP A 210 6.07 20.67 -2.59
C ASP A 210 5.25 20.86 -1.31
N LEU A 211 4.31 19.95 -1.02
CA LEU A 211 3.56 19.96 0.24
C LEU A 211 4.50 19.85 1.46
N TYR A 212 5.48 18.95 1.44
CA TYR A 212 6.49 18.87 2.50
C TYR A 212 7.25 20.20 2.69
N HIS A 213 7.63 20.89 1.61
CA HIS A 213 8.28 22.21 1.70
C HIS A 213 7.33 23.27 2.29
N SER A 214 6.03 23.22 1.99
CA SER A 214 5.04 24.09 2.62
C SER A 214 4.98 23.85 4.15
N HIS A 215 4.96 22.58 4.58
CA HIS A 215 5.04 22.22 6.00
C HIS A 215 6.34 22.68 6.67
N GLN A 216 7.46 22.65 5.94
CA GLN A 216 8.74 23.17 6.38
C GLN A 216 8.71 24.69 6.53
N LYS A 217 8.22 25.42 5.54
CA LYS A 217 8.11 26.89 5.57
C LYS A 217 7.30 27.37 6.79
N HIS A 218 6.21 26.67 7.09
CA HIS A 218 5.31 27.01 8.20
C HIS A 218 5.66 26.33 9.53
N GLN A 219 6.75 25.55 9.59
CA GLN A 219 7.23 24.89 10.82
C GLN A 219 6.15 24.07 11.55
N THR A 220 5.29 23.40 10.79
CA THR A 220 4.16 22.61 11.33
C THR A 220 4.61 21.45 12.22
N ILE A 221 3.69 20.94 13.05
CA ILE A 221 3.92 19.76 13.91
C ILE A 221 4.40 18.57 13.08
N ILE A 222 3.75 18.28 11.94
CA ILE A 222 4.14 17.17 11.05
C ILE A 222 5.60 17.33 10.59
N TYR A 223 6.03 18.53 10.22
CA TYR A 223 7.43 18.78 9.83
C TYR A 223 8.39 18.50 10.99
N GLN A 224 8.07 18.98 12.20
CA GLN A 224 8.91 18.77 13.38
C GLN A 224 9.03 17.29 13.74
N GLU A 225 7.93 16.54 13.66
CA GLU A 225 7.92 15.09 13.86
C GLU A 225 8.81 14.39 12.83
N ILE A 226 8.75 14.79 11.55
CA ILE A 226 9.63 14.24 10.52
C ILE A 226 11.11 14.53 10.83
N GLN A 227 11.46 15.73 11.27
CA GLN A 227 12.84 16.03 11.68
C GLN A 227 13.29 15.14 12.85
N GLN A 228 12.41 14.93 13.83
CA GLN A 228 12.71 14.05 14.96
C GLN A 228 12.87 12.59 14.52
N VAL A 229 12.03 12.09 13.61
CA VAL A 229 12.17 10.73 13.02
C VAL A 229 13.52 10.59 12.32
N ILE A 230 13.90 11.57 11.51
CA ILE A 230 15.18 11.56 10.79
C ILE A 230 16.35 11.54 11.79
N SER A 231 16.31 12.35 12.84
CA SER A 231 17.33 12.34 13.90
C SER A 231 17.44 10.97 14.57
N ILE A 232 16.32 10.31 14.88
CA ILE A 232 16.30 8.98 15.50
C ILE A 232 16.87 7.92 14.54
N ILE A 233 16.58 8.03 13.23
CA ILE A 233 17.18 7.14 12.23
C ILE A 233 18.70 7.36 12.18
N GLU A 234 19.15 8.61 12.21
CA GLU A 234 20.58 8.99 12.17
C GLU A 234 21.38 8.48 13.36
N GLU A 235 20.76 8.38 14.55
CA GLU A 235 21.38 7.72 15.72
C GLU A 235 21.75 6.25 15.45
N THR A 236 21.06 5.60 14.50
CA THR A 236 21.23 4.16 14.21
C THR A 236 21.87 3.88 12.86
N ARG A 237 21.91 4.86 11.94
CA ARG A 237 22.38 4.68 10.57
C ARG A 237 22.85 5.99 9.96
N SER A 238 24.05 6.00 9.38
CA SER A 238 24.52 7.11 8.55
C SER A 238 23.85 7.10 7.17
N TRP A 239 23.54 8.30 6.66
CA TRP A 239 23.09 8.45 5.27
C TRP A 239 24.28 8.48 4.33
N GLU A 240 24.53 7.35 3.67
CA GLU A 240 25.62 7.23 2.69
C GLU A 240 25.40 8.12 1.44
N ILE A 241 24.14 8.42 1.12
CA ILE A 241 23.76 9.19 -0.06
C ILE A 241 22.78 10.29 0.37
N HIS A 242 23.16 11.57 0.19
CA HIS A 242 22.29 12.70 0.55
C HIS A 242 20.93 12.65 -0.18
N LEU A 243 20.91 12.20 -1.44
CA LEU A 243 19.67 11.98 -2.18
C LEU A 243 18.77 10.93 -1.53
N MET A 244 19.34 9.86 -0.96
CA MET A 244 18.57 8.85 -0.22
C MET A 244 17.87 9.47 1.00
N LYS A 245 18.57 10.33 1.76
CA LYS A 245 17.97 11.06 2.89
C LYS A 245 16.76 11.88 2.42
N LYS A 246 16.92 12.69 1.38
CA LYS A 246 15.83 13.51 0.81
C LYS A 246 14.61 12.67 0.41
N ILE A 247 14.82 11.56 -0.32
CA ILE A 247 13.71 10.69 -0.75
C ILE A 247 13.03 10.05 0.47
N ALA A 248 13.81 9.58 1.44
CA ALA A 248 13.28 8.98 2.66
C ALA A 248 12.47 9.98 3.48
N THR A 249 12.94 11.22 3.63
CA THR A 249 12.22 12.31 4.31
C THR A 249 10.86 12.56 3.67
N VAL A 250 10.80 12.69 2.34
CA VAL A 250 9.53 12.92 1.61
C VAL A 250 8.59 11.71 1.70
N GLN A 251 9.11 10.47 1.74
CA GLN A 251 8.29 9.27 1.95
C GLN A 251 7.80 9.12 3.40
N LEU A 252 8.60 9.48 4.39
CA LEU A 252 8.18 9.55 5.79
C LEU A 252 7.11 10.61 5.98
N PHE A 253 7.22 11.75 5.29
CA PHE A 253 6.18 12.77 5.27
C PHE A 253 4.83 12.21 4.79
N GLU A 254 4.78 11.43 3.69
CA GLU A 254 3.55 10.75 3.24
C GLU A 254 2.92 9.89 4.35
N LEU A 255 3.76 9.13 5.08
CA LEU A 255 3.32 8.27 6.17
C LEU A 255 2.72 9.08 7.32
N PHE A 256 3.44 10.07 7.84
CA PHE A 256 2.97 10.87 8.98
C PHE A 256 1.76 11.72 8.61
N PHE A 257 1.78 12.33 7.42
CA PHE A 257 0.63 13.07 6.91
C PHE A 257 -0.64 12.22 6.94
N GLY A 258 -0.57 10.97 6.46
CA GLY A 258 -1.75 10.11 6.54
C GLY A 258 -2.07 9.59 7.93
N ILE A 259 -1.11 9.48 8.86
CA ILE A 259 -1.41 9.16 10.27
C ILE A 259 -2.25 10.28 10.90
N HIS A 260 -1.89 11.54 10.66
CA HIS A 260 -2.70 12.70 11.08
C HIS A 260 -4.07 12.73 10.39
N GLN A 261 -4.20 12.16 9.18
CA GLN A 261 -5.50 11.90 8.54
C GLN A 261 -6.28 10.71 9.14
N GLY A 262 -5.82 10.11 10.23
CA GLY A 262 -6.46 8.95 10.85
C GLY A 262 -6.19 7.61 10.13
N LEU A 263 -5.25 7.56 9.19
CA LEU A 263 -4.91 6.33 8.48
C LEU A 263 -4.00 5.44 9.33
N PRO A 264 -4.36 4.15 9.53
CA PRO A 264 -3.48 3.21 10.20
C PRO A 264 -2.25 2.93 9.33
N VAL A 265 -1.08 2.73 9.94
CA VAL A 265 0.17 2.37 9.25
C VAL A 265 -0.03 1.15 8.33
N THR A 266 -0.89 0.21 8.74
CA THR A 266 -1.25 -0.96 7.94
C THR A 266 -1.79 -0.61 6.55
N PHE A 267 -2.50 0.52 6.39
CA PHE A 267 -2.99 1.01 5.10
C PHE A 267 -1.84 1.20 4.10
N PHE A 268 -0.74 1.81 4.54
CA PHE A 268 0.47 2.01 3.73
C PHE A 268 1.20 0.71 3.46
N ASN A 269 1.11 -0.26 4.39
CA ASN A 269 1.75 -1.56 4.25
C ASN A 269 1.04 -2.49 3.24
N LEU A 270 -0.23 -2.24 2.89
CA LEU A 270 -1.00 -3.12 2.01
C LEU A 270 -0.37 -3.30 0.62
N LYS A 271 0.39 -2.31 0.12
CA LYS A 271 1.07 -2.38 -1.17
C LYS A 271 2.38 -3.17 -1.13
N TRP A 272 2.92 -3.46 0.05
CA TRP A 272 4.25 -4.03 0.22
C TRP A 272 4.23 -5.54 0.47
N LYS A 273 5.30 -6.20 0.03
CA LYS A 273 5.53 -7.61 0.36
C LYS A 273 5.92 -7.74 1.83
N GLN A 274 5.21 -8.59 2.54
CA GLN A 274 5.54 -8.98 3.91
C GLN A 274 6.67 -10.02 3.90
N ASP A 275 7.86 -9.59 3.50
CA ASP A 275 9.10 -10.35 3.69
C ASP A 275 9.59 -10.18 5.13
N ALA A 276 10.47 -11.09 5.57
CA ALA A 276 11.10 -11.02 6.89
C ALA A 276 11.63 -9.61 7.16
N ILE A 277 11.36 -9.11 8.36
CA ILE A 277 11.75 -7.78 8.80
C ILE A 277 12.99 -7.93 9.68
N PRO A 278 14.12 -7.31 9.32
CA PRO A 278 15.31 -7.33 10.16
C PRO A 278 15.03 -6.80 11.58
N PRO A 279 15.66 -7.37 12.63
CA PRO A 279 15.45 -6.97 14.02
C PRO A 279 15.64 -5.47 14.30
N HIS A 280 16.59 -4.83 13.62
CA HIS A 280 16.87 -3.41 13.82
C HIS A 280 15.69 -2.50 13.44
N PHE A 281 14.82 -2.89 12.49
CA PHE A 281 13.62 -2.12 12.17
C PHE A 281 12.56 -2.20 13.26
N TYR A 282 12.48 -3.33 13.99
CA TYR A 282 11.64 -3.41 15.18
C TYR A 282 12.18 -2.55 16.31
N PHE A 283 13.49 -2.51 16.51
CA PHE A 283 14.12 -1.61 17.46
C PHE A 283 13.81 -0.14 17.13
N LEU A 284 14.02 0.26 15.87
CA LEU A 284 13.70 1.61 15.40
C LEU A 284 12.21 1.94 15.56
N GLY A 285 11.32 1.02 15.22
CA GLY A 285 9.87 1.19 15.42
C GLY A 285 9.49 1.38 16.90
N LYS A 286 10.16 0.68 17.83
CA LYS A 286 9.97 0.88 19.28
C LYS A 286 10.47 2.25 19.72
N GLU A 287 11.65 2.66 19.27
CA GLU A 287 12.22 3.97 19.62
C GLU A 287 11.37 5.13 19.10
N LEU A 288 10.90 5.05 17.85
CA LEU A 288 9.98 6.05 17.29
C LEU A 288 8.69 6.12 18.10
N LYS A 289 8.07 4.97 18.39
CA LYS A 289 6.85 4.93 19.21
C LYS A 289 7.05 5.49 20.62
N ARG A 290 8.24 5.29 21.20
CA ARG A 290 8.60 5.81 22.54
C ARG A 290 8.74 7.33 22.54
N ARG A 291 9.28 7.92 21.47
CA ARG A 291 9.63 9.36 21.40
C ARG A 291 8.56 10.23 20.72
N LEU A 292 7.62 9.64 19.98
CA LEU A 292 6.61 10.35 19.18
C LEU A 292 5.19 9.98 19.62
N PRO A 293 4.45 10.88 20.31
CA PRO A 293 3.10 10.61 20.81
C PRO A 293 2.08 10.21 19.73
N VAL A 294 2.21 10.77 18.51
CA VAL A 294 1.34 10.45 17.36
C VAL A 294 1.36 8.96 17.00
N LEU A 295 2.43 8.24 17.35
CA LEU A 295 2.60 6.80 17.08
C LEU A 295 2.09 5.89 18.20
N SER A 296 1.49 6.44 19.26
CA SER A 296 1.03 5.69 20.44
C SER A 296 0.09 4.53 20.09
N ASN A 297 -0.83 4.74 19.14
CA ASN A 297 -1.79 3.73 18.67
C ASN A 297 -1.25 2.86 17.53
N CYS A 298 -0.04 3.12 17.04
CA CYS A 298 0.57 2.34 15.98
C CYS A 298 1.16 1.04 16.52
N ARG A 299 1.00 -0.06 15.78
CA ARG A 299 1.69 -1.32 16.11
C ARG A 299 3.15 -1.25 15.67
N VAL A 300 4.03 -1.77 16.50
CA VAL A 300 5.49 -1.74 16.25
C VAL A 300 5.86 -2.56 15.00
N ASP A 301 5.19 -3.68 14.77
CA ASP A 301 5.39 -4.51 13.59
C ASP A 301 5.01 -3.77 12.30
N ASP A 302 3.88 -3.06 12.30
CA ASP A 302 3.47 -2.24 11.15
C ASP A 302 4.45 -1.09 10.87
N LEU A 303 4.94 -0.41 11.92
CA LEU A 303 5.97 0.62 11.78
C LEU A 303 7.27 0.04 11.22
N ALA A 304 7.70 -1.11 11.71
CA ALA A 304 8.92 -1.77 11.24
C ALA A 304 8.83 -2.16 9.75
N VAL A 305 7.66 -2.65 9.30
CA VAL A 305 7.39 -2.88 7.86
C VAL A 305 7.53 -1.56 7.09
N ALA A 306 6.92 -0.49 7.58
CA ALA A 306 6.90 0.78 6.87
C ALA A 306 8.29 1.38 6.71
N LEU A 307 9.05 1.44 7.80
CA LEU A 307 10.41 1.95 7.80
C LEU A 307 11.33 1.14 6.89
N LYS A 308 11.24 -0.20 6.94
CA LYS A 308 12.00 -1.09 6.06
C LYS A 308 11.76 -0.75 4.59
N ASN A 309 10.49 -0.65 4.20
CA ASN A 309 10.14 -0.43 2.80
C ASN A 309 10.47 1.00 2.34
N ILE A 310 10.24 2.01 3.18
CA ILE A 310 10.60 3.40 2.86
C ILE A 310 12.11 3.52 2.64
N LEU A 311 12.93 3.03 3.56
CA LEU A 311 14.39 3.13 3.42
C LEU A 311 14.91 2.31 2.23
N HIS A 312 14.35 1.12 1.99
CA HIS A 312 14.73 0.27 0.86
C HIS A 312 14.37 0.90 -0.49
N VAL A 313 13.16 1.44 -0.64
CA VAL A 313 12.74 2.10 -1.88
C VAL A 313 13.55 3.37 -2.11
N SER A 314 13.80 4.15 -1.05
CA SER A 314 14.61 5.37 -1.11
C SER A 314 16.04 5.07 -1.58
N TYR A 315 16.65 4.01 -1.04
CA TYR A 315 17.97 3.54 -1.46
C TYR A 315 17.98 3.12 -2.94
N LYS A 316 17.06 2.25 -3.36
CA LYS A 316 16.97 1.79 -4.75
C LYS A 316 16.79 2.94 -5.74
N THR A 317 15.95 3.90 -5.38
CA THR A 317 15.68 5.08 -6.21
C THR A 317 16.94 5.95 -6.32
N ALA A 318 17.61 6.21 -5.20
CA ALA A 318 18.83 7.01 -5.17
C ALA A 318 19.96 6.40 -6.03
N LEU A 319 20.11 5.07 -6.01
CA LEU A 319 21.05 4.35 -6.87
C LEU A 319 20.69 4.45 -8.36
N SER A 320 19.41 4.26 -8.70
CA SER A 320 18.98 4.32 -10.10
C SER A 320 19.20 5.70 -10.74
N LEU A 321 19.14 6.76 -9.94
CA LEU A 321 19.38 8.13 -10.36
C LEU A 321 20.86 8.56 -10.31
N ASN A 322 21.75 7.73 -9.74
CA ASN A 322 23.20 7.98 -9.68
C ASN A 322 24.03 6.72 -10.01
N PRO A 323 24.05 6.27 -11.28
CA PRO A 323 24.71 5.02 -11.67
C PRO A 323 26.26 5.06 -11.62
N ASN A 324 26.89 6.23 -11.49
CA ASN A 324 28.35 6.41 -11.53
C ASN A 324 29.07 6.26 -10.16
N LEU A 325 28.38 5.77 -9.13
CA LEU A 325 28.97 5.57 -7.82
C LEU A 325 29.87 4.31 -7.82
N LYS A 326 31.19 4.51 -7.76
CA LYS A 326 32.24 3.51 -7.49
C LYS A 326 32.04 2.72 -6.18
N THR A 327 31.01 3.02 -5.40
CA THR A 327 30.53 2.29 -4.23
C THR A 327 29.63 1.10 -4.57
N SER A 328 29.43 0.78 -5.84
CA SER A 328 28.67 -0.42 -6.26
C SER A 328 29.20 -1.72 -5.63
N LEU A 329 30.51 -1.85 -5.37
CA LEU A 329 31.12 -3.03 -4.74
C LEU A 329 31.09 -2.99 -3.19
N VAL A 330 31.47 -1.88 -2.54
CA VAL A 330 31.50 -1.78 -1.06
C VAL A 330 30.08 -1.81 -0.45
N ILE A 331 29.09 -1.25 -1.17
CA ILE A 331 27.69 -1.29 -0.72
C ILE A 331 27.01 -2.60 -1.14
N GLN A 332 27.42 -3.24 -2.25
CA GLN A 332 27.06 -4.64 -2.50
C GLN A 332 27.61 -5.55 -1.42
N GLU A 333 28.83 -5.36 -0.92
CA GLU A 333 29.40 -6.17 0.17
C GLU A 333 28.72 -5.92 1.51
N GLY A 334 28.31 -4.68 1.82
CA GLY A 334 27.49 -4.37 3.01
C GLY A 334 26.07 -4.95 2.94
N TYR A 335 25.42 -4.91 1.77
CA TYR A 335 24.11 -5.55 1.55
C TYR A 335 24.21 -7.07 1.31
N GLN A 336 25.31 -7.60 0.77
CA GLN A 336 25.57 -9.04 0.59
C GLN A 336 25.98 -9.68 1.90
N ALA A 337 26.77 -9.06 2.77
CA ALA A 337 26.94 -9.54 4.15
C ALA A 337 25.59 -9.65 4.90
N TYR A 338 24.63 -8.80 4.52
CA TYR A 338 23.23 -8.84 4.96
C TYR A 338 22.38 -10.00 4.36
N PHE A 339 22.81 -10.60 3.25
CA PHE A 339 22.19 -11.80 2.65
C PHE A 339 22.99 -13.10 2.92
N SER A 340 24.30 -13.00 3.16
CA SER A 340 25.24 -14.12 3.33
C SER A 340 25.34 -14.64 4.77
N SER A 341 24.75 -13.96 5.76
CA SER A 341 24.69 -14.45 7.14
C SER A 341 23.68 -15.61 7.38
N HIS A 342 23.17 -16.22 6.29
CA HIS A 342 22.35 -17.43 6.33
C HIS A 342 22.84 -18.57 5.43
N GLU A 343 24.12 -18.58 5.04
CA GLU A 343 24.79 -19.81 4.61
C GLU A 343 25.99 -20.08 5.51
N GLY A 344 25.71 -20.73 6.64
CA GLY A 344 26.70 -21.18 7.60
C GLY A 344 26.02 -21.89 8.77
N ILE A 345 25.81 -23.21 8.58
CA ILE A 345 25.63 -24.32 9.53
C ILE A 345 24.99 -24.00 10.88
#